data_AF-A0A1B0CBF1-F1
#
_entry.id   AF-A0A1B0CBF1-F1
#
_cell.length_a   1.000
_cell.length_b   1.000
_cell.length_c   1.000
_cell.angle_alpha   90.00
_cell.angle_beta   90.00
_cell.angle_gamma   90.00
#
_symmetry.space_group_name_H-M   'P 1'
#
loop_
_entity.id
_entity.type
_entity.pdbx_description
1 polymer ?
#
loop_
_entity_poly.entity_id
_entity_poly.type
_entity_poly.pdbx_seq_one_letter_code
_entity_poly.pdbx_strand_id
1 'polypeptide(L)'
;MSTCDGLEEIFDIRRARHDVIKFGLSGFEEVEKQKAQIAMAIKLGAKPPKREYKNYKEVQKERKQAKEAAAQQESFQTLGKKSTGEALFSHKKFTKNRRKRKDGAEVLKDYGKISSTDNPMTLATTKRRKR
;
A
#
# COMPACT_ATOMS: atom_id res chain seq x y z
N MET A 1 -10.91 21.06 41.64
CA MET A 1 -11.78 21.62 40.58
C MET A 1 -12.29 20.46 39.76
N SER A 2 -13.61 20.31 39.78
CA SER A 2 -14.41 19.35 39.04
C SER A 2 -14.40 19.61 37.53
N THR A 3 -14.22 18.57 36.73
CA THR A 3 -15.07 18.35 35.55
C THR A 3 -15.52 16.89 35.54
N CYS A 4 -16.83 16.73 35.71
CA CYS A 4 -17.56 15.53 35.36
C CYS A 4 -17.60 15.47 33.83
N ASP A 5 -16.85 14.58 33.20
CA ASP A 5 -17.09 14.23 31.79
C ASP A 5 -17.88 12.93 31.76
N GLY A 6 -19.20 13.10 31.88
CA GLY A 6 -20.17 12.04 31.75
C GLY A 6 -20.17 11.46 30.34
N LEU A 7 -20.09 10.13 30.26
CA LEU A 7 -21.00 9.23 29.53
C LEU A 7 -21.67 9.79 28.26
N GLU A 8 -20.88 10.11 27.25
CA GLU A 8 -21.26 9.85 25.85
C GLU A 8 -20.19 8.93 25.27
N GLU A 9 -20.44 7.61 25.28
CA GLU A 9 -19.62 6.65 24.56
C GLU A 9 -19.84 6.84 23.05
N ILE A 10 -19.23 7.89 22.48
CA ILE A 10 -19.00 7.97 21.05
C ILE A 10 -18.18 6.72 20.71
N PHE A 11 -18.73 5.86 19.84
CA PHE A 11 -18.08 4.62 19.43
C PHE A 11 -16.71 4.91 18.80
N ASP A 12 -15.64 4.83 19.60
CA ASP A 12 -14.27 4.99 19.12
C ASP A 12 -13.77 3.66 18.57
N ILE A 13 -13.59 3.62 17.25
CA ILE A 13 -13.08 2.46 16.51
C ILE A 13 -11.72 2.01 17.08
N ARG A 14 -10.89 2.92 17.61
CA ARG A 14 -9.59 2.57 18.21
C ARG A 14 -9.78 1.77 19.49
N ARG A 15 -10.70 2.21 20.36
CA ARG A 15 -11.03 1.50 21.60
C ARG A 15 -11.63 0.13 21.29
N ALA A 16 -12.59 0.07 20.38
CA ALA A 16 -13.20 -1.19 19.93
C ALA A 16 -12.16 -2.18 19.38
N ARG A 17 -11.19 -1.73 18.57
CA ARG A 17 -10.08 -2.57 18.09
C ARG A 17 -9.25 -3.15 19.23
N HIS A 18 -8.95 -2.34 20.24
CA HIS A 18 -8.17 -2.79 21.39
C HIS A 18 -8.94 -3.83 22.21
N ASP A 19 -10.25 -3.63 22.39
CA ASP A 19 -11.11 -4.56 23.11
C ASP A 19 -11.25 -5.89 22.37
N VAL A 20 -11.39 -5.87 21.05
CA VAL A 20 -11.38 -7.09 20.22
C VAL A 20 -10.05 -7.85 20.34
N ILE A 21 -8.92 -7.14 20.30
CA ILE A 21 -7.59 -7.78 20.47
C ILE A 21 -7.46 -8.36 21.88
N LYS A 22 -7.85 -7.61 22.91
CA LYS A 22 -7.82 -8.05 24.32
C LYS A 22 -8.70 -9.29 24.54
N PHE A 23 -9.87 -9.32 23.92
CA PHE A 23 -10.76 -10.48 23.93
C PHE A 23 -10.13 -11.68 23.21
N GLY A 24 -9.50 -11.46 22.05
CA GLY A 24 -8.74 -12.53 21.38
C GLY A 24 -7.62 -13.12 22.25
N LEU A 25 -6.99 -12.30 23.11
CA LEU A 25 -5.93 -12.74 24.00
C LEU A 25 -6.40 -13.65 25.15
N SER A 26 -7.68 -13.61 25.53
CA SER A 26 -8.16 -14.42 26.66
C SER A 26 -8.25 -15.92 26.33
N GLY A 27 -8.32 -16.28 25.04
CA GLY A 27 -8.45 -17.67 24.59
C GLY A 27 -7.13 -18.42 24.32
N PHE A 28 -5.97 -17.79 24.47
CA PHE A 28 -4.68 -18.44 24.22
C PHE A 28 -4.16 -19.21 25.43
N GLU A 29 -3.41 -20.28 25.17
CA GLU A 29 -2.58 -20.98 26.17
C GLU A 29 -1.49 -20.05 26.74
N GLU A 30 -0.99 -20.32 27.94
CA GLU A 30 -0.13 -19.39 28.70
C GLU A 30 1.10 -18.88 27.91
N VAL A 31 1.80 -19.79 27.22
CA VAL A 31 3.01 -19.44 26.44
C VAL A 31 2.67 -18.55 25.25
N GLU A 32 1.58 -18.85 24.55
CA GLU A 32 1.13 -18.07 23.39
C GLU A 32 0.55 -16.72 23.81
N LYS A 33 -0.17 -16.71 24.93
CA LYS A 33 -0.73 -15.51 25.55
C LYS A 33 0.35 -14.49 25.88
N GLN A 34 1.47 -14.93 26.47
CA GLN A 34 2.60 -14.03 26.75
C GLN A 34 3.19 -13.41 25.47
N LYS A 35 3.42 -14.23 24.43
CA LYS A 35 3.94 -13.74 23.14
C LYS A 35 2.99 -12.73 22.50
N ALA A 36 1.69 -13.02 22.54
CA ALA A 36 0.67 -12.18 21.94
C ALA A 36 0.47 -10.86 22.73
N GLN A 37 0.59 -10.89 24.06
CA GLN A 37 0.61 -9.69 24.91
C GLN A 37 1.83 -8.80 24.61
N ILE A 38 3.02 -9.38 24.50
CA ILE A 38 4.24 -8.64 24.13
C ILE A 38 4.06 -7.99 22.75
N ALA A 39 3.52 -8.72 21.77
CA ALA A 39 3.24 -8.18 20.45
C ALA A 39 2.22 -7.03 20.48
N MET A 40 1.17 -7.14 21.31
CA MET A 40 0.21 -6.06 21.52
C MET A 40 0.87 -4.83 22.15
N ALA A 41 1.66 -5.02 23.20
CA ALA A 41 2.39 -3.93 23.84
C ALA A 41 3.30 -3.19 22.84
N ILE A 42 4.03 -3.93 21.98
CA ILE A 42 4.86 -3.33 20.93
C ILE A 42 4.03 -2.51 19.94
N LYS A 43 2.85 -3.01 19.53
CA LYS A 43 1.92 -2.25 18.66
C LYS A 43 1.42 -0.96 19.30
N LEU A 44 1.28 -0.95 20.63
CA LEU A 44 0.93 0.25 21.42
C LEU A 44 2.12 1.20 21.63
N GLY A 45 3.31 0.85 21.13
CA GLY A 45 4.52 1.67 21.23
C GLY A 45 5.46 1.27 22.38
N ALA A 46 5.21 0.14 23.06
CA ALA A 46 6.17 -0.36 24.04
C ALA A 46 7.48 -0.78 23.37
N LYS A 47 8.60 -0.59 24.09
CA LYS A 47 9.92 -1.01 23.61
C LYS A 47 9.99 -2.54 23.52
N PRO A 48 10.42 -3.12 22.39
CA PRO A 48 10.53 -4.57 22.25
C PRO A 48 11.58 -5.15 23.20
N PRO A 49 11.41 -6.41 23.65
CA PRO A 49 12.37 -7.06 24.54
C PRO A 49 13.73 -7.21 23.86
N LYS A 50 14.80 -7.16 24.67
CA LYS A 50 16.17 -7.32 24.18
C LYS A 50 16.37 -8.75 23.68
N ARG A 51 17.00 -8.90 22.51
CA ARG A 51 17.36 -10.21 21.97
C ARG A 51 18.49 -10.83 22.78
N GLU A 52 18.50 -12.16 22.82
CA GLU A 52 19.61 -12.92 23.39
C GLU A 52 20.92 -12.63 22.66
N TYR A 53 22.03 -12.75 23.39
CA TYR A 53 23.35 -12.60 22.80
C TYR A 53 23.66 -13.83 21.95
N LYS A 54 23.98 -13.61 20.68
CA LYS A 54 24.37 -14.64 19.71
C LYS A 54 25.67 -14.25 19.03
N ASN A 55 26.45 -15.22 18.57
CA ASN A 55 27.65 -14.94 17.80
C ASN A 55 27.27 -14.33 16.44
N TYR A 56 28.01 -13.30 16.01
CA TYR A 56 27.76 -12.62 14.74
C TYR A 56 27.70 -13.57 13.54
N LYS A 57 28.58 -14.58 13.50
CA LYS A 57 28.61 -15.56 12.39
C LYS A 57 27.34 -16.40 12.34
N GLU A 58 26.72 -16.70 13.48
CA GLU A 58 25.46 -17.46 13.55
C GLU A 58 24.31 -16.59 13.06
N VAL A 59 24.22 -15.34 13.51
CA VAL A 59 23.19 -14.40 13.07
C VAL A 59 23.25 -14.15 11.56
N GLN A 60 24.45 -14.07 10.98
CA GLN A 60 24.62 -13.95 9.54
C GLN A 60 24.09 -15.19 8.80
N LYS A 61 24.41 -16.40 9.28
CA LYS A 61 23.92 -17.66 8.70
C LYS A 61 22.39 -17.75 8.78
N GLU A 62 21.80 -17.47 9.94
CA GLU A 62 20.34 -17.44 10.14
C GLU A 62 19.66 -16.49 9.15
N ARG A 63 20.19 -15.28 8.97
CA ARG A 63 19.65 -14.29 8.01
C ARG A 63 19.75 -14.78 6.55
N LYS A 64 20.86 -15.40 6.18
CA LYS A 64 21.06 -15.93 4.82
C LYS A 64 20.06 -17.05 4.53
N GLN A 65 19.91 -18.00 5.46
CA GLN A 65 18.94 -19.08 5.36
C GLN A 65 17.49 -18.58 5.29
N ALA A 66 17.13 -17.60 6.14
CA ALA A 66 15.79 -17.01 6.11
C ALA A 66 15.50 -16.32 4.76
N LYS A 67 16.48 -15.62 4.18
CA LYS A 67 16.34 -15.00 2.86
C LYS A 67 16.18 -16.04 1.75
N GLU A 68 16.95 -17.12 1.79
CA GLU A 68 16.85 -18.21 0.82
C GLU A 68 15.49 -18.92 0.93
N ALA A 69 15.00 -19.20 2.14
CA ALA A 69 13.69 -19.79 2.36
C ALA A 69 12.54 -18.88 1.86
N ALA A 70 12.64 -17.57 2.11
CA ALA A 70 11.67 -16.61 1.60
C ALA A 70 11.68 -16.56 0.06
N ALA A 71 12.87 -16.54 -0.56
CA ALA A 71 12.99 -16.58 -2.02
C ALA A 71 12.44 -17.88 -2.61
N GLN A 72 12.64 -19.02 -1.95
CA GLN A 72 12.03 -20.30 -2.36
C GLN A 72 10.50 -20.25 -2.27
N GLN A 73 9.94 -19.73 -1.18
CA GLN A 73 8.49 -19.54 -1.03
C GLN A 73 7.93 -18.61 -2.09
N GLU A 74 8.58 -17.47 -2.36
CA GLU A 74 8.17 -16.56 -3.43
C GLU A 74 8.24 -17.25 -4.79
N SER A 75 9.32 -17.97 -5.08
CA SER A 75 9.45 -18.70 -6.35
C SER A 75 8.33 -19.72 -6.52
N PHE A 76 7.98 -20.45 -5.45
CA PHE A 76 6.87 -21.39 -5.43
C PHE A 76 5.53 -20.70 -5.67
N GLN A 77 5.28 -19.56 -5.02
CA GLN A 77 4.05 -18.77 -5.21
C GLN A 77 3.95 -18.15 -6.62
N THR A 78 5.09 -17.99 -7.30
CA THR A 78 5.15 -17.55 -8.69
C THR A 78 5.15 -18.70 -9.71
N LEU A 79 5.13 -19.97 -9.30
CA LEU A 79 4.91 -21.09 -10.22
C LEU A 79 3.55 -20.91 -10.89
N GLY A 80 3.53 -20.60 -12.18
CA GLY A 80 2.31 -20.19 -12.88
C GLY A 80 2.27 -18.72 -13.31
N LYS A 81 3.27 -17.90 -12.98
CA LYS A 81 3.38 -16.49 -13.39
C LYS A 81 4.73 -16.18 -14.04
N LYS A 82 4.77 -15.26 -15.00
CA LYS A 82 5.99 -14.70 -15.60
C LYS A 82 6.61 -13.65 -14.67
N SER A 83 7.85 -13.22 -14.94
CA SER A 83 8.51 -12.13 -14.20
C SER A 83 7.72 -10.81 -14.19
N THR A 84 6.83 -10.61 -15.17
CA THR A 84 5.91 -9.46 -15.27
C THR A 84 4.60 -9.63 -14.47
N GLY A 85 4.39 -10.77 -13.79
CA GLY A 85 3.20 -11.09 -13.01
C GLY A 85 2.03 -11.70 -13.81
N GLU A 86 2.17 -11.86 -15.13
CA GLU A 86 1.15 -12.48 -15.99
C GLU A 86 1.09 -14.00 -15.80
N ALA A 87 -0.11 -14.60 -15.86
CA ALA A 87 -0.27 -16.06 -15.81
C ALA A 87 0.48 -16.76 -16.98
N LEU A 88 1.09 -17.91 -16.71
CA LEU A 88 1.79 -18.75 -17.70
C LEU A 88 0.81 -19.38 -18.70
N PHE A 89 -0.42 -19.68 -18.27
CA PHE A 89 -1.45 -20.22 -19.16
C PHE A 89 -2.21 -19.10 -19.86
N SER A 90 -2.15 -19.09 -21.19
CA SER A 90 -2.87 -18.15 -22.04
C SER A 90 -4.35 -18.54 -22.11
N HIS A 91 -5.21 -17.91 -21.31
CA HIS A 91 -6.62 -17.85 -21.70
C HIS A 91 -6.76 -16.80 -22.80
N LYS A 92 -7.20 -17.22 -24.00
CA LYS A 92 -7.40 -16.34 -25.16
C LYS A 92 -8.16 -15.08 -24.74
N LYS A 93 -7.58 -13.96 -25.16
CA LYS A 93 -7.90 -12.58 -24.76
C LYS A 93 -9.37 -12.25 -25.02
N PHE A 94 -10.17 -12.10 -23.96
CA PHE A 94 -11.45 -11.39 -24.07
C PHE A 94 -11.41 -9.93 -23.59
N THR A 95 -10.26 -9.41 -23.16
CA THR A 95 -10.19 -8.04 -22.60
C THR A 95 -8.95 -7.25 -23.01
N LYS A 96 -8.48 -7.35 -24.26
CA LYS A 96 -7.48 -6.41 -24.79
C LYS A 96 -8.12 -5.13 -25.34
N ASN A 97 -9.02 -4.52 -24.57
CA ASN A 97 -9.51 -3.14 -24.76
C ASN A 97 -9.86 -2.48 -23.42
N ARG A 98 -9.13 -2.81 -22.34
CA ARG A 98 -9.14 -1.96 -21.14
C ARG A 98 -8.36 -0.69 -21.49
N ARG A 99 -9.10 0.34 -21.88
CA ARG A 99 -8.64 1.72 -22.15
C ARG A 99 -7.52 2.07 -21.17
N LYS A 100 -6.28 2.17 -21.67
CA LYS A 100 -5.23 2.82 -20.89
C LYS A 100 -5.70 4.24 -20.63
N ARG A 101 -5.52 4.74 -19.40
CA ARG A 101 -5.83 6.14 -19.11
C ARG A 101 -4.94 6.97 -20.03
N LYS A 102 -5.55 7.78 -20.90
CA LYS A 102 -4.82 8.69 -21.76
C LYS A 102 -4.05 9.66 -20.88
N ASP A 103 -2.75 9.83 -21.13
CA ASP A 103 -1.96 10.87 -20.46
C ASP A 103 -2.49 12.26 -20.88
N GLY A 104 -2.22 13.31 -20.09
CA GLY A 104 -2.71 14.67 -20.40
C GLY A 104 -2.33 15.15 -21.82
N ALA A 105 -1.15 14.74 -22.31
CA ALA A 105 -0.70 15.01 -23.67
C ALA A 105 -1.46 14.24 -24.77
N GLU A 106 -2.04 13.08 -24.44
CA GLU A 106 -2.91 12.31 -25.35
C GLU A 106 -4.33 12.86 -25.39
N VAL A 107 -4.84 13.35 -24.26
CA VAL A 107 -6.13 14.06 -24.19
C VAL A 107 -6.08 15.32 -25.07
N LEU A 108 -4.97 16.07 -25.06
CA LEU A 108 -4.80 17.29 -25.85
C LEU A 108 -4.84 17.05 -27.38
N LYS A 109 -4.56 15.82 -27.85
CA LYS A 109 -4.63 15.47 -29.28
C LYS A 109 -6.07 15.42 -29.80
N ASP A 110 -7.04 15.11 -28.93
CA ASP A 110 -8.46 15.05 -29.30
C ASP A 110 -9.02 16.46 -29.61
N TYR A 111 -8.38 17.52 -29.10
CA TYR A 111 -8.84 18.91 -29.23
C TYR A 111 -8.24 19.69 -30.42
N GLY A 112 -7.39 19.06 -31.25
CA GLY A 112 -6.83 19.67 -32.46
C GLY A 112 -5.87 20.84 -32.21
N LYS A 113 -5.03 21.18 -33.21
CA LYS A 113 -4.11 22.34 -33.14
C LYS A 113 -4.78 23.56 -33.76
N ILE A 114 -4.99 24.61 -32.97
CA ILE A 114 -5.52 25.90 -33.45
C ILE A 114 -4.44 26.57 -34.31
N SER A 115 -4.81 27.01 -35.51
CA SER A 115 -3.91 27.75 -36.41
C SER A 115 -3.67 29.16 -35.88
N SER A 116 -2.55 29.80 -36.22
CA SER A 116 -2.23 31.15 -35.72
C SER A 116 -3.21 32.23 -36.19
N THR A 117 -4.04 31.96 -37.20
CA THR A 117 -5.09 32.88 -37.69
C THR A 117 -6.36 32.81 -36.85
N ASP A 118 -6.60 31.73 -36.12
CA ASP A 118 -7.82 31.50 -35.33
C ASP A 118 -7.61 31.77 -33.84
N ASN A 119 -6.41 32.22 -33.46
CA ASN A 119 -6.09 32.59 -32.09
C ASN A 119 -6.66 34.00 -31.78
N PRO A 120 -7.55 34.16 -30.79
CA PRO A 120 -8.20 35.45 -30.51
C PRO A 120 -7.22 36.59 -30.19
N MET A 121 -6.00 36.27 -29.73
CA MET A 121 -4.96 37.26 -29.44
C MET A 121 -4.30 37.86 -30.70
N THR A 122 -4.23 37.12 -31.81
CA THR A 122 -3.58 37.58 -33.05
C THR A 122 -4.58 38.26 -34.00
N LEU A 123 -5.86 37.88 -33.95
CA LEU A 123 -6.97 38.46 -34.73
C LEU A 123 -7.17 39.98 -34.51
N ALA A 124 -6.78 40.50 -33.34
CA ALA A 124 -6.89 41.92 -33.03
C ALA A 124 -5.89 42.80 -33.80
N THR A 125 -4.76 42.24 -34.23
CA THR A 125 -3.68 43.00 -34.90
C THR A 125 -3.85 43.10 -36.41
N THR A 126 -4.47 42.11 -37.04
CA THR A 126 -4.65 42.03 -38.50
C THR A 126 -5.79 42.92 -39.04
N LYS A 127 -6.81 43.23 -38.23
CA LYS A 127 -7.93 44.11 -38.63
C LYS A 127 -7.56 45.60 -38.77
N ARG A 128 -6.37 46.04 -38.33
CA ARG A 128 -5.94 47.45 -38.38
C ARG A 128 -5.20 47.87 -39.65
N ARG A 129 -4.93 46.95 -40.58
CA ARG A 129 -4.20 47.22 -41.83
C ARG A 129 -5.08 47.06 -43.07
N LYS A 130 -6.06 47.96 -43.23
CA LYS A 130 -6.67 48.26 -44.53
C LYS A 130 -6.99 49.76 -44.54
N ARG A 131 -6.06 50.55 -45.07
CA ARG A 131 -6.31 51.91 -45.54
C ARG A 131 -6.34 51.84 -47.06
#